data_AF-A0A075UWI2-F1
#
_entry.id   AF-A0A075UWI2-F1
#
_cell.length_a   1.000
_cell.length_b   1.000
_cell.length_c   1.000
_cell.angle_alpha   90.00
_cell.angle_beta   90.00
_cell.angle_gamma   90.00
#
_symmetry.space_group_name_H-M   'P 1'
#
loop_
_entity.id
_entity.type
_entity.pdbx_description
1 polymer ?
#
loop_
_entity_poly.entity_id
_entity_poly.type
_entity_poly.pdbx_seq_one_letter_code
_entity_poly.pdbx_strand_id
1 'polypeptide(L)'
;MSDTIVDFDAIITRYATFTFDDSTPLLDAGLESLALLRLAVDVAGDDDAEIDATRLVDLHTVADLKRWLADLATAGQDGGAR
;
A
#
# COMPACT_ATOMS: atom_id res chain seq x y z
N MET A 1 20.06 -2.99 -14.73
CA MET A 1 19.40 -3.29 -13.45
C MET A 1 18.08 -2.55 -13.48
N SER A 2 17.00 -3.25 -13.79
CA SER A 2 15.67 -2.66 -13.69
C SER A 2 15.42 -2.47 -12.20
N ASP A 3 15.52 -1.24 -11.74
CA ASP A 3 14.88 -0.80 -10.51
C ASP A 3 13.41 -1.21 -10.67
N THR A 4 12.96 -2.24 -9.95
CA THR A 4 11.56 -2.67 -10.01
C THR A 4 10.77 -1.60 -9.27
N ILE A 5 10.48 -0.50 -9.98
CA ILE A 5 9.62 0.56 -9.48
C ILE A 5 8.28 -0.11 -9.20
N VAL A 6 7.91 -0.23 -7.93
CA VAL A 6 6.64 -0.85 -7.53
C VAL A 6 5.52 0.00 -8.12
N ASP A 7 4.73 -0.58 -9.03
CA ASP A 7 3.61 0.10 -9.66
C ASP A 7 2.39 0.05 -8.72
N PHE A 8 2.35 1.00 -7.77
CA PHE A 8 1.28 1.05 -6.77
C PHE A 8 -0.11 1.22 -7.41
N ASP A 9 -0.20 1.89 -8.56
CA ASP A 9 -1.48 2.13 -9.23
C ASP A 9 -2.08 0.82 -9.77
N ALA A 10 -1.25 -0.01 -10.41
CA ALA A 10 -1.64 -1.35 -10.84
C ALA A 10 -2.02 -2.25 -9.67
N ILE A 11 -1.27 -2.18 -8.55
CA ILE A 11 -1.57 -2.96 -7.35
C ILE A 11 -2.89 -2.50 -6.73
N ILE A 12 -3.09 -1.20 -6.51
CA ILE A 12 -4.34 -0.66 -5.95
C ILE A 12 -5.53 -0.98 -6.84
N THR A 13 -5.39 -0.91 -8.17
CA THR A 13 -6.44 -1.29 -9.13
C THR A 13 -6.93 -2.72 -8.96
N ARG A 14 -6.09 -3.64 -8.49
CA ARG A 14 -6.50 -5.04 -8.23
C ARG A 14 -7.50 -5.16 -7.07
N TYR A 15 -7.46 -4.23 -6.12
CA TYR A 15 -8.28 -4.23 -4.92
C TYR A 15 -9.38 -3.16 -4.93
N ALA A 16 -9.21 -2.10 -5.71
CA ALA A 16 -10.20 -1.05 -5.89
C ALA A 16 -11.42 -1.59 -6.64
N THR A 17 -12.61 -1.17 -6.20
CA THR A 17 -13.87 -1.49 -6.89
C THR A 17 -14.19 -0.44 -7.95
N PHE A 18 -13.75 0.80 -7.73
CA PHE A 18 -14.01 1.94 -8.60
C PHE A 18 -12.72 2.53 -9.15
N THR A 19 -12.86 3.32 -10.22
CA THR A 19 -11.75 4.13 -10.74
C THR A 19 -11.37 5.18 -9.72
N PHE A 20 -10.08 5.45 -9.59
CA PHE A 20 -9.57 6.38 -8.60
C PHE A 20 -8.51 7.29 -9.21
N ASP A 21 -8.25 8.39 -8.52
CA ASP A 21 -7.11 9.29 -8.69
C ASP A 21 -6.46 9.51 -7.30
N ASP A 22 -5.32 10.18 -7.23
CA ASP A 22 -4.61 10.45 -5.99
C ASP A 22 -5.47 11.20 -4.95
N SER A 23 -6.40 12.05 -5.40
CA SER A 23 -7.31 12.78 -4.52
C SER A 23 -8.56 11.98 -4.11
N THR A 24 -8.78 10.79 -4.69
CA THR A 24 -9.96 9.98 -4.42
C THR A 24 -9.92 9.44 -3.00
N PRO A 25 -11.01 9.58 -2.21
CA PRO A 25 -11.11 8.96 -0.91
C PRO A 25 -11.06 7.43 -1.01
N LEU A 26 -10.42 6.76 -0.06
CA LEU A 26 -10.28 5.29 -0.10
C LEU A 26 -11.65 4.58 -0.18
N LEU A 27 -12.62 5.06 0.58
CA LEU A 27 -13.98 4.53 0.55
C LEU A 27 -14.67 4.73 -0.82
N ASP A 28 -14.36 5.81 -1.52
CA ASP A 28 -14.91 6.11 -2.85
C ASP A 28 -14.27 5.23 -3.94
N ALA A 29 -12.99 4.87 -3.76
CA ALA A 29 -12.31 3.85 -4.56
C ALA A 29 -12.79 2.41 -4.25
N GLY A 30 -13.62 2.23 -3.20
CA GLY A 30 -14.06 0.92 -2.72
C GLY A 30 -12.97 0.15 -1.98
N LEU A 31 -12.01 0.85 -1.38
CA LEU A 31 -10.94 0.28 -0.57
C LEU A 31 -11.34 0.31 0.91
N GLU A 32 -11.58 -0.86 1.48
CA GLU A 32 -11.89 -1.06 2.90
C GLU A 32 -10.67 -1.58 3.67
N SER A 33 -10.69 -1.54 5.01
CA SER A 33 -9.56 -1.92 5.87
C SER A 33 -8.94 -3.28 5.53
N LEU A 34 -9.75 -4.26 5.14
CA LEU A 34 -9.27 -5.59 4.75
C LEU A 34 -8.53 -5.59 3.40
N ALA A 35 -9.02 -4.79 2.44
CA ALA A 35 -8.35 -4.59 1.16
C ALA A 35 -7.00 -3.88 1.37
N LEU A 36 -6.98 -2.84 2.22
CA LEU A 36 -5.75 -2.12 2.58
C LEU A 36 -4.71 -3.05 3.21
N LEU A 37 -5.12 -3.91 4.16
CA LEU A 37 -4.23 -4.87 4.79
C LEU A 37 -3.71 -5.90 3.79
N ARG A 38 -4.56 -6.41 2.91
CA ARG A 38 -4.14 -7.37 1.87
C ARG A 38 -3.13 -6.76 0.91
N LEU A 39 -3.32 -5.49 0.58
CA LEU A 39 -2.45 -4.72 -0.29
C LEU A 39 -1.09 -4.48 0.37
N ALA A 40 -1.09 -4.11 1.65
CA ALA A 40 0.12 -3.96 2.46
C ALA A 40 0.97 -5.23 2.47
N VAL A 41 0.36 -6.39 2.67
CA VAL A 41 1.05 -7.70 2.62
C VAL A 41 1.65 -7.96 1.23
N ASP A 42 0.91 -7.65 0.16
CA ASP A 42 1.37 -7.83 -1.24
C ASP A 42 2.59 -6.93 -1.55
N VAL A 43 2.60 -5.70 -1.02
CA VAL A 43 3.68 -4.72 -1.20
C VAL A 43 4.89 -5.01 -0.32
N ALA A 44 4.68 -5.43 0.93
CA ALA A 44 5.76 -5.73 1.85
C ALA A 44 6.65 -6.87 1.34
N GLY A 45 6.07 -7.84 0.63
CA GLY A 45 6.79 -8.90 -0.08
C GLY A 45 7.52 -9.91 0.83
N ASP A 46 7.57 -9.64 2.14
CA ASP A 46 8.21 -10.45 3.15
C ASP A 46 7.18 -10.86 4.22
N ASP A 47 7.13 -12.15 4.56
CA ASP A 47 6.22 -12.71 5.57
C ASP A 47 6.52 -12.19 6.99
N ASP A 48 7.73 -11.65 7.24
CA ASP A 48 8.13 -11.08 8.54
C ASP A 48 7.92 -9.55 8.61
N ALA A 49 7.43 -8.92 7.53
CA ALA A 49 7.23 -7.48 7.52
C ALA A 49 6.17 -7.03 8.54
N GLU A 50 6.58 -6.16 9.46
CA GLU A 50 5.69 -5.59 10.45
C GLU A 50 4.78 -4.54 9.82
N ILE A 51 3.48 -4.85 9.70
CA ILE A 51 2.47 -3.92 9.19
C ILE A 51 1.83 -3.20 10.36
N ASP A 52 2.18 -1.93 10.55
CA ASP A 52 1.53 -1.07 11.52
C ASP A 52 0.12 -0.67 11.04
N ALA A 53 -0.88 -1.44 11.47
CA ALA A 53 -2.28 -1.20 11.15
C ALA A 53 -2.86 0.07 11.80
N THR A 54 -2.17 0.69 12.78
CA THR A 54 -2.66 1.94 13.36
C THR A 54 -2.54 3.08 12.36
N ARG A 55 -1.53 3.05 11.48
CA ARG A 55 -1.38 4.03 10.39
C ARG A 55 -2.50 3.99 9.37
N LEU A 56 -3.24 2.88 9.25
CA LEU A 56 -4.39 2.77 8.35
C LEU A 56 -5.51 3.75 8.72
N VAL A 57 -5.60 4.19 9.99
CA VAL A 57 -6.64 5.12 10.45
C VAL A 57 -6.45 6.55 9.92
N ASP A 58 -5.20 6.92 9.62
CA ASP A 58 -4.81 8.23 9.10
C ASP A 58 -4.90 8.29 7.56
N LEU A 59 -5.19 7.17 6.89
CA LEU A 59 -5.30 7.14 5.44
C LEU A 59 -6.69 7.61 5.01
N HIS A 60 -6.73 8.73 4.29
CA HIS A 60 -7.98 9.30 3.80
C HIS A 60 -8.11 9.18 2.28
N THR A 61 -7.01 9.34 1.55
CA THR A 61 -6.98 9.34 0.08
C THR A 61 -6.06 8.27 -0.49
N VAL A 62 -6.17 8.02 -1.80
CA VAL A 62 -5.25 7.14 -2.52
C VAL A 62 -3.81 7.65 -2.46
N ALA A 63 -3.58 8.96 -2.47
CA ALA A 63 -2.24 9.53 -2.29
C ALA A 63 -1.62 9.15 -0.94
N ASP A 64 -2.42 9.20 0.14
CA ASP A 64 -1.97 8.79 1.48
C ASP A 64 -1.60 7.31 1.49
N LEU A 65 -2.44 6.47 0.88
CA LEU A 65 -2.19 5.04 0.73
C LEU A 65 -0.89 4.78 -0.04
N LYS A 66 -0.69 5.39 -1.21
CA LYS A 66 0.54 5.24 -2.01
C LYS A 66 1.79 5.62 -1.20
N ARG A 67 1.73 6.71 -0.44
CA ARG A 67 2.84 7.11 0.45
C ARG A 67 3.12 6.07 1.54
N TRP A 68 2.07 5.55 2.16
CA TRP A 68 2.20 4.54 3.20
C TRP A 68 2.78 3.23 2.66
N LEU A 69 2.37 2.80 1.47
CA LEU A 69 2.91 1.62 0.80
C LEU A 69 4.37 1.79 0.39
N ALA A 70 4.76 2.99 -0.04
CA ALA A 70 6.16 3.29 -0.33
C ALA A 70 7.05 3.23 0.92
N ASP A 71 6.54 3.71 2.06
CA ASP A 71 7.22 3.58 3.36
C ASP A 71 7.38 2.10 3.75
N LEU A 72 6.31 1.31 3.59
CA LEU A 72 6.33 -0.13 3.88
C LEU A 72 7.29 -0.90 2.98
N ALA A 73 7.25 -0.63 1.67
CA ALA A 73 8.16 -1.24 0.69
C ALA A 73 9.63 -0.91 1.01
N THR A 74 9.91 0.31 1.49
CA THR A 74 11.25 0.71 1.93
C THR A 74 11.65 -0.01 3.21
N ALA A 75 10.78 0.00 4.22
CA ALA A 75 11.04 -0.62 5.53
C ALA A 75 11.31 -2.13 5.43
N GLY A 76 10.61 -2.84 4.54
CA GLY A 76 10.85 -4.26 4.28
C GLY A 76 12.22 -4.55 3.63
N GLN A 77 12.81 -3.58 2.90
CA GLN A 77 14.12 -3.74 2.26
C GLN A 77 15.27 -3.53 3.26
N ASP A 78 15.09 -2.67 4.26
CA ASP A 78 16.09 -2.38 5.30
C ASP A 78 16.24 -3.51 6.34
N GLY A 79 15.24 -4.39 6.48
CA GLY A 79 15.26 -5.54 7.40
C GLY A 79 16.20 -6.69 7.01
N GLY A 80 16.69 -6.72 5.76
CA GLY A 80 17.54 -7.78 5.22
C GLY A 80 19.04 -7.70 5.57
N ALA A 81 19.46 -6.69 6.35
CA ALA A 81 20.87 -6.48 6.71
C ALA A 81 21.09 -6.60 8.22
N ARG A 82 20.95 -7.80 8.80
CA ARG A 82 21.63 -8.11 10.06
C ARG A 82 22.04 -9.57 10.22
#